data_AF-A0A955QWE8-F1
#
_entry.id   AF-A0A955QWE8-F1
#
_cell.length_a   1.000
_cell.length_b   1.000
_cell.length_c   1.000
_cell.angle_alpha   90.00
_cell.angle_beta   90.00
_cell.angle_gamma   90.00
#
_symmetry.space_group_name_H-M   'P 1'
#
loop_
_entity.id
_entity.type
_entity.pdbx_description
1 polymer ?
#
loop_
_entity_poly.entity_id
_entity_poly.type
_entity_poly.pdbx_seq_one_letter_code
_entity_poly.pdbx_strand_id
1 'polypeptide(L)'
;MPTIRKKRDDLPALSKKRIEELKSIPDDKIDFSDIPELDEEFWENAEWVEPDKTQPLTIRVKESVLDYCKAGGKGYQTRINAVLESYVRARQANRVLNVHTVDTNLPNNSQTRIVS
;
A
#
# COMPACT_ATOMS: atom_id res chain seq x y z
N MET A 1 3.66 -8.39 24.07
CA MET A 1 4.88 -7.58 24.28
C MET A 1 4.51 -6.11 24.39
N PRO A 2 5.08 -5.32 25.31
CA PRO A 2 4.83 -3.88 25.39
C PRO A 2 5.49 -3.13 24.23
N THR A 3 4.77 -2.21 23.58
CA THR A 3 5.32 -1.37 22.50
C THR A 3 6.12 -0.21 23.07
N ILE A 4 7.43 -0.16 22.79
CA ILE A 4 8.29 0.98 23.14
C ILE A 4 8.22 2.01 22.02
N ARG A 5 7.71 3.21 22.32
CA ARG A 5 7.73 4.34 21.39
C ARG A 5 8.86 5.28 21.77
N LYS A 6 9.78 5.53 20.85
CA LYS A 6 10.85 6.54 20.99
C LYS A 6 10.64 7.62 19.94
N LYS A 7 10.73 8.88 20.34
CA LYS A 7 10.77 10.02 19.42
C LYS A 7 12.22 10.41 19.17
N ARG A 8 12.48 11.09 18.05
CA ARG A 8 13.82 11.56 17.69
C ARG A 8 14.44 12.46 18.78
N ASP A 9 13.61 13.22 19.47
CA ASP A 9 14.00 14.10 20.57
C ASP A 9 14.38 13.34 21.87
N ASP A 10 13.93 12.08 22.00
CA ASP A 10 14.26 11.23 23.15
C ASP A 10 15.64 10.56 23.00
N LEU A 11 16.32 10.76 21.86
CA LEU A 11 17.62 10.18 21.58
C LEU A 11 18.73 11.12 22.05
N PRO A 12 19.73 10.63 22.81
CA PRO A 12 20.86 11.46 23.20
C PRO A 12 21.63 11.90 21.95
N ALA A 13 22.12 13.14 21.95
CA ALA A 13 23.01 13.62 20.91
C ALA A 13 24.27 12.75 20.84
N LEU A 14 24.68 12.38 19.62
CA LEU A 14 25.92 11.63 19.41
C LEU A 14 27.09 12.43 19.97
N SER A 15 27.85 11.82 20.88
CA SER A 15 29.05 12.46 21.43
C SER A 15 30.14 12.53 20.35
N LYS A 16 31.01 13.55 20.41
CA LYS A 16 32.12 13.72 19.44
C LYS A 16 33.02 12.47 19.39
N LYS A 17 33.29 11.88 20.55
CA LYS A 17 34.05 10.64 20.69
C LYS A 17 33.39 9.47 19.96
N ARG A 18 32.06 9.32 20.05
CA ARG A 18 31.32 8.26 19.36
C ARG A 18 31.37 8.41 17.84
N ILE A 19 31.34 9.65 17.35
CA ILE A 19 31.45 9.93 15.90
C ILE A 19 32.83 9.54 15.38
N GLU A 20 33.88 9.84 16.14
CA GLU A 20 35.26 9.52 15.78
C GLU A 20 35.54 8.01 15.81
N GLU A 21 34.97 7.29 16.79
CA GLU A 21 34.95 5.84 16.81
C GLU A 21 34.27 5.25 15.57
N LEU A 22 33.07 5.74 15.21
CA LEU A 22 32.32 5.26 14.04
C LEU A 22 33.08 5.49 12.73
N LYS A 23 33.77 6.63 12.59
CA LYS A 23 34.59 6.93 11.42
C LYS A 23 35.84 6.05 11.29
N SER A 24 36.30 5.48 12.41
CA SER A 24 37.47 4.60 12.44
C SER A 24 37.13 3.12 12.23
N ILE A 25 35.83 2.76 12.16
CA ILE A 25 35.40 1.39 11.83
C ILE A 25 35.57 1.22 10.31
N PRO A 26 36.38 0.26 9.84
CA PRO A 26 36.51 -0.02 8.42
C PRO A 26 35.23 -0.71 7.89
N ASP A 27 34.87 -0.43 6.65
CA ASP A 27 33.64 -0.93 6.03
C ASP A 27 33.57 -2.48 6.00
N ASP A 28 34.72 -3.16 5.91
CA ASP A 28 34.83 -4.63 5.94
C ASP A 28 34.35 -5.28 7.25
N LYS A 29 34.17 -4.48 8.32
CA LYS A 29 33.64 -4.94 9.61
C LYS A 29 32.11 -4.80 9.71
N ILE A 30 31.46 -4.21 8.71
CA ILE A 30 30.01 -4.04 8.67
C ILE A 30 29.39 -5.36 8.20
N ASP A 31 28.61 -5.98 9.08
CA ASP A 31 27.87 -7.20 8.77
C ASP A 31 26.57 -6.85 8.05
N PHE A 32 26.39 -7.41 6.85
CA PHE A 32 25.18 -7.26 6.02
C PHE A 32 24.40 -8.59 5.89
N SER A 33 24.76 -9.62 6.65
CA SER A 33 24.16 -10.95 6.52
C SER A 33 22.64 -10.99 6.81
N ASP A 34 22.12 -10.00 7.55
CA ASP A 34 20.71 -9.83 7.90
C ASP A 34 19.93 -8.94 6.92
N ILE A 35 20.61 -8.24 6.02
CA ILE A 35 20.01 -7.29 5.07
C ILE A 35 20.53 -7.63 3.67
N PRO A 36 19.87 -8.56 2.94
CA PRO A 36 20.28 -8.89 1.59
C PRO A 36 20.19 -7.67 0.66
N GLU A 37 21.04 -7.65 -0.36
CA GLU A 37 21.00 -6.61 -1.39
C GLU A 37 19.65 -6.62 -2.11
N LEU A 38 19.09 -5.42 -2.34
CA LEU A 38 17.84 -5.27 -3.09
C LEU A 38 18.16 -5.42 -4.57
N ASP A 39 17.76 -6.54 -5.15
CA ASP A 39 17.97 -6.89 -6.55
C ASP A 39 16.90 -6.26 -7.47
N GLU A 40 17.14 -6.35 -8.78
CA GLU A 40 16.21 -5.84 -9.79
C GLU A 40 14.84 -6.54 -9.68
N GLU A 41 14.81 -7.83 -9.31
CA GLU A 41 13.57 -8.60 -9.06
C GLU A 41 12.73 -8.03 -7.91
N PHE A 42 13.36 -7.52 -6.84
CA PHE A 42 12.67 -6.82 -5.77
C PHE A 42 12.00 -5.55 -6.27
N TRP A 43 12.68 -4.75 -7.10
CA TRP A 43 12.15 -3.49 -7.63
C TRP A 43 11.08 -3.69 -8.70
N GLU A 44 11.18 -4.74 -9.53
CA GLU A 44 10.15 -5.10 -10.52
C GLU A 44 8.79 -5.41 -9.87
N ASN A 45 8.79 -5.96 -8.65
CA ASN A 45 7.58 -6.29 -7.90
C ASN A 45 7.23 -5.25 -6.82
N ALA A 46 8.04 -4.20 -6.66
CA ALA A 46 7.84 -3.20 -5.63
C ALA A 46 6.63 -2.31 -5.96
N GLU A 47 5.53 -2.51 -5.24
CA GLU A 47 4.35 -1.65 -5.35
C GLU A 47 4.58 -0.37 -4.53
N TRP A 48 4.67 0.78 -5.22
CA TRP A 48 4.69 2.07 -4.54
C TRP A 48 3.31 2.34 -3.95
N VAL A 49 3.21 2.28 -2.62
CA VAL A 49 1.98 2.57 -1.89
C VAL A 49 2.08 3.97 -1.30
N GLU A 50 1.34 4.93 -1.87
CA GLU A 50 1.15 6.22 -1.22
C GLU A 50 0.34 6.00 0.07
N PRO A 51 0.81 6.47 1.24
CA PRO A 51 0.08 6.27 2.49
C PRO A 51 -1.21 7.09 2.46
N ASP A 52 -2.32 6.40 2.17
CA ASP A 52 -3.64 7.04 2.12
C ASP A 52 -4.03 7.55 3.52
N LYS A 53 -4.44 8.81 3.57
CA LYS A 53 -4.80 9.46 4.82
C LYS A 53 -6.25 9.15 5.12
N THR A 54 -6.48 8.42 6.21
CA THR A 54 -7.84 8.15 6.70
C THR A 54 -8.57 9.46 6.99
N GLN A 55 -9.69 9.67 6.29
CA GLN A 55 -10.59 10.81 6.54
C GLN A 55 -11.64 10.44 7.60
N PRO A 56 -11.97 11.35 8.54
CA PRO A 56 -13.05 11.11 9.49
C PRO A 56 -14.40 11.14 8.75
N LEU A 57 -15.12 10.00 8.79
CA LEU A 57 -16.44 9.86 8.20
C LEU A 57 -17.40 9.19 9.19
N THR A 58 -18.60 9.75 9.34
CA THR A 58 -19.67 9.16 10.16
C THR A 58 -20.59 8.31 9.29
N ILE A 59 -20.50 6.99 9.40
CA ILE A 59 -21.39 6.03 8.73
C ILE A 59 -22.17 5.20 9.74
N ARG A 60 -23.37 4.75 9.36
CA ARG A 60 -24.14 3.75 10.13
C ARG A 60 -23.71 2.36 9.68
N VAL A 61 -23.31 1.53 10.64
CA VAL A 61 -22.93 0.13 10.42
C VAL A 61 -23.87 -0.76 11.23
N LYS A 62 -24.21 -1.95 10.71
CA LYS A 62 -25.02 -2.92 11.46
C LYS A 62 -24.30 -3.35 12.73
N GLU A 63 -25.06 -3.55 13.81
CA GLU A 63 -24.55 -3.96 15.12
C GLU A 63 -23.75 -5.26 15.04
N SER A 64 -24.25 -6.28 14.36
CA SER A 64 -23.56 -7.56 14.19
C SER A 64 -22.17 -7.44 13.55
N VAL A 65 -22.00 -6.50 12.61
CA VAL A 65 -20.72 -6.25 11.95
C VAL A 65 -19.78 -5.51 12.89
N LEU A 66 -20.29 -4.53 13.63
CA LEU A 66 -19.50 -3.83 14.65
C LEU A 66 -19.03 -4.77 15.75
N ASP A 67 -19.88 -5.67 16.22
CA ASP A 67 -19.54 -6.62 17.27
C ASP A 67 -18.48 -7.61 16.81
N TYR A 68 -18.61 -8.13 15.58
CA TYR A 68 -17.57 -8.97 14.98
C TYR A 68 -16.22 -8.22 14.88
N CYS A 69 -16.24 -6.98 14.39
CA CYS A 69 -15.02 -6.17 14.29
C CYS A 69 -14.44 -5.82 15.67
N LYS A 70 -15.27 -5.67 16.71
CA LYS A 70 -14.84 -5.38 18.09
C LYS A 70 -14.33 -6.62 18.84
N ALA A 71 -14.79 -7.82 18.48
CA ALA A 71 -14.35 -9.07 19.12
C ALA A 71 -12.82 -9.24 19.07
N GLY A 72 -12.16 -8.72 18.02
CA GLY A 72 -10.70 -8.69 17.90
C GLY A 72 -9.97 -7.62 18.74
N GLY A 73 -10.65 -6.94 19.66
CA GLY A 73 -10.04 -5.96 20.59
C GLY A 73 -9.80 -4.57 19.99
N LYS A 74 -8.78 -3.85 20.50
CA LYS A 74 -8.42 -2.49 20.06
C LYS A 74 -8.09 -2.46 18.56
N GLY A 75 -8.50 -1.40 17.86
CA GLY A 75 -8.21 -1.22 16.43
C GLY A 75 -9.31 -1.70 15.48
N TYR A 76 -10.55 -1.84 15.95
CA TYR A 76 -11.69 -2.25 15.10
C TYR A 76 -11.90 -1.31 13.89
N GLN A 77 -11.62 -0.01 14.03
CA GLN A 77 -11.68 0.95 12.91
C GLN A 77 -10.68 0.60 11.80
N THR A 78 -9.43 0.28 12.17
CA THR A 78 -8.40 -0.16 11.22
C THR A 78 -8.83 -1.43 10.50
N ARG A 79 -9.45 -2.38 11.22
CA ARG A 79 -10.00 -3.60 10.60
C ARG A 79 -11.12 -3.30 9.62
N ILE A 80 -12.03 -2.39 9.96
CA ILE A 80 -13.11 -1.96 9.05
C ILE A 80 -12.51 -1.37 7.77
N ASN A 81 -11.52 -0.49 7.89
CA ASN A 81 -10.86 0.11 6.73
C ASN A 81 -10.19 -0.96 5.85
N ALA A 82 -9.43 -1.89 6.43
CA ALA A 82 -8.78 -2.96 5.68
C ALA A 82 -9.78 -3.84 4.89
N VAL A 83 -10.95 -4.13 5.48
CA VAL A 83 -12.01 -4.87 4.78
C VAL A 83 -12.55 -4.05 3.61
N LEU A 84 -12.81 -2.75 3.80
CA LEU A 84 -13.30 -1.89 2.73
C LEU A 84 -12.28 -1.75 1.59
N GLU A 85 -10.99 -1.58 1.92
CA GLU A 85 -9.89 -1.56 0.95
C GLU A 85 -9.83 -2.86 0.14
N SER A 86 -9.92 -4.02 0.81
CA SER A 86 -9.91 -5.32 0.12
C SER A 86 -11.07 -5.47 -0.86
N TYR A 87 -12.27 -5.00 -0.48
CA TYR A 87 -13.46 -5.03 -1.34
C TYR A 87 -13.30 -4.11 -2.55
N VAL A 88 -12.78 -2.90 -2.33
CA VAL A 88 -12.51 -1.94 -3.40
C VAL A 88 -11.47 -2.51 -4.38
N ARG A 89 -10.36 -3.08 -3.88
CA ARG A 89 -9.31 -3.71 -4.70
C ARG A 89 -9.86 -4.86 -5.54
N ALA A 90 -10.64 -5.75 -4.94
CA ALA A 90 -11.27 -6.88 -5.64
C ALA A 90 -12.27 -6.40 -6.72
N ARG A 91 -13.00 -5.31 -6.46
CA ARG A 91 -13.94 -4.74 -7.44
C ARG A 91 -13.25 -4.00 -8.57
N GLN A 92 -12.16 -3.29 -8.29
CA GLN A 92 -11.36 -2.62 -9.31
C GLN A 92 -10.68 -3.63 -10.23
N ALA A 93 -10.09 -4.71 -9.68
CA ALA A 93 -9.51 -5.80 -10.47
C ALA A 93 -10.53 -6.41 -11.45
N ASN A 94 -11.77 -6.63 -11.01
CA ASN A 94 -12.86 -7.12 -11.88
C ASN A 94 -13.29 -6.11 -12.95
N ARG A 95 -13.16 -4.80 -12.70
CA ARG A 95 -13.52 -3.76 -13.68
C ARG A 95 -12.54 -3.70 -14.85
N VAL A 96 -11.26 -3.99 -14.62
CA VAL A 96 -10.23 -3.98 -15.68
C VAL A 96 -10.41 -5.16 -16.65
N LEU A 97 -11.01 -6.27 -16.22
CA LEU A 97 -11.30 -7.43 -17.08
C LEU A 97 -12.47 -7.24 -18.05
N ASN A 98 -13.33 -6.24 -17.85
CA ASN A 98 -14.54 -6.03 -18.66
C ASN A 98 -14.45 -4.89 -19.71
N VAL A 99 -13.28 -4.29 -19.94
CA VAL A 99 -13.12 -3.12 -20.83
C VAL A 99 -12.53 -3.45 -22.22
N HIS A 100 -12.11 -4.70 -22.49
CA HIS A 100 -11.39 -5.06 -23.72
C HIS A 100 -12.18 -5.78 -24.83
N THR A 101 -13.49 -5.59 -24.95
CA THR A 101 -14.22 -6.08 -26.15
C THR A 101 -15.27 -5.09 -26.62
N VAL A 102 -14.82 -4.10 -27.39
CA VAL A 102 -15.69 -3.37 -28.32
C VAL A 102 -14.91 -3.17 -29.62
N ASP A 103 -15.08 -4.15 -30.50
CA ASP A 103 -14.99 -4.13 -31.97
C ASP A 103 -14.13 -3.03 -32.63
N THR A 104 -12.90 -3.40 -32.98
CA THR A 104 -12.22 -2.82 -34.14
C THR A 104 -12.72 -3.52 -35.40
N ASN A 105 -13.77 -2.99 -36.02
CA ASN A 105 -14.02 -3.30 -37.43
C ASN A 105 -14.74 -2.14 -38.13
N LEU A 106 -13.94 -1.30 -38.80
CA LEU A 106 -14.41 -0.34 -39.78
C LEU A 106 -14.12 -0.91 -41.17
N PRO A 107 -15.12 -0.97 -42.06
CA PRO A 107 -14.89 -0.50 -43.43
C PRO A 107 -16.00 0.50 -43.79
N ASN A 108 -15.68 1.76 -44.08
CA ASN A 108 -15.38 2.25 -45.43
C ASN A 108 -16.18 1.52 -46.53
N ASN A 109 -17.23 2.16 -47.06
CA ASN A 109 -17.28 2.64 -48.45
C ASN A 109 -18.73 2.97 -48.89
N SER A 110 -18.87 4.16 -49.47
CA SER A 110 -19.79 4.55 -50.56
C SER A 110 -21.31 4.39 -50.46
N GLN A 111 -21.97 5.55 -50.58
CA GLN A 111 -23.02 5.91 -51.54
C GLN A 111 -24.27 5.02 -51.73
N THR A 112 -25.42 5.72 -51.84
CA THR A 112 -26.65 5.48 -52.65
C THR A 112 -27.90 5.45 -51.74
N ARG A 113 -28.68 6.52 -51.60
CA ARG A 113 -29.66 7.14 -52.51
C ARG A 113 -30.95 6.29 -52.72
N ILE A 114 -31.99 6.60 -51.93
CA ILE A 114 -33.46 6.68 -52.22
C ILE A 114 -34.24 5.38 -52.60
N VAL A 115 -35.51 5.37 -52.12
CA VAL A 115 -36.75 4.61 -52.50
C VAL A 115 -36.79 3.11 -52.17
N SER A 116 -37.90 2.54 -51.67
CA SER A 116 -39.33 2.84 -51.82
C SER A 116 -40.11 2.92 -50.52
#